data_AF-A0A969ARZ6-F1
#
_entry.id   AF-A0A969ARZ6-F1
#
_cell.length_a   1.000
_cell.length_b   1.000
_cell.length_c   1.000
_cell.angle_alpha   90.00
_cell.angle_beta   90.00
_cell.angle_gamma   90.00
#
_symmetry.space_group_name_H-M   'P 1'
#
loop_
_entity.id
_entity.type
_entity.pdbx_description
1 polymer ?
#
loop_
_entity_poly.entity_id
_entity_poly.type
_entity_poly.pdbx_seq_one_letter_code
_entity_poly.pdbx_strand_id
1 'polypeptide(L)'
;AIAIPVTGVTWLLTPLVLLLEWVTAPLLRGKQAPTTNEAEIKLLARIGYQEGLIEDDEAAMIQRIFRLNDVTAGDLMTPRVALTYLRGAKTLGEAKEEVIGSQHSRIVVVAESIDQVAGVALRAELLTALIQGKEESKIADLVRPVQFVPDSQRADVLLKTFREAREHLMVVVDEYGGVSGVVTLEDVVEELTGEIVDETDRNVDLQALARLRRKRLLRDRGFDIQR
;
A
#
# COMPACT_ATOMS: atom_id res chain seq x y z
N ALA A 1 -48.75 -39.47 12.79
CA ALA A 1 -48.00 -40.59 13.41
C ALA A 1 -46.47 -40.48 13.27
N ILE A 2 -45.90 -39.30 12.94
CA ILE A 2 -44.45 -39.12 12.67
C ILE A 2 -43.66 -38.69 13.93
N ALA A 3 -44.35 -38.33 15.03
CA ALA A 3 -43.71 -37.87 16.26
C ALA A 3 -43.00 -38.99 17.05
N ILE A 4 -43.52 -40.22 17.01
CA ILE A 4 -43.00 -41.35 17.81
C ILE A 4 -41.56 -41.77 17.45
N PRO A 5 -41.17 -41.92 16.17
CA PRO A 5 -39.80 -42.31 15.84
C PRO A 5 -38.77 -41.23 16.21
N VAL A 6 -39.12 -39.94 16.08
CA VAL A 6 -38.23 -38.83 16.43
C VAL A 6 -37.98 -38.79 17.94
N THR A 7 -39.02 -38.95 18.76
CA THR A 7 -38.87 -38.96 20.23
C THR A 7 -37.99 -40.12 20.72
N GLY A 8 -38.05 -41.29 20.05
CA GLY A 8 -37.20 -42.43 20.38
C GLY A 8 -35.71 -42.15 20.10
N VAL A 9 -35.41 -41.52 18.96
CA VAL A 9 -34.04 -41.11 18.61
C VAL A 9 -33.54 -40.04 19.57
N THR A 10 -34.36 -39.05 19.90
CA THR A 10 -33.99 -38.01 20.86
C THR A 10 -33.69 -38.62 22.22
N TRP A 11 -34.54 -39.52 22.74
CA TRP A 11 -34.32 -40.17 24.03
C TRP A 11 -33.01 -40.97 24.06
N LEU A 12 -32.68 -41.66 22.96
CA LEU A 12 -31.44 -42.43 22.82
C LEU A 12 -30.19 -41.52 22.78
N LEU A 13 -30.27 -40.37 22.11
CA LEU A 13 -29.14 -39.46 21.92
C LEU A 13 -28.98 -38.43 23.05
N THR A 14 -30.03 -38.13 23.80
CA THR A 14 -30.00 -37.18 24.94
C THR A 14 -28.90 -37.50 25.97
N PRO A 15 -28.69 -38.75 26.44
CA PRO A 15 -27.63 -39.03 27.42
C PRO A 15 -26.22 -38.76 26.86
N LEU A 16 -26.03 -38.96 25.55
CA LEU A 16 -24.75 -38.67 24.89
C LEU A 16 -24.52 -37.15 24.77
N VAL A 17 -25.56 -36.38 24.45
CA VAL A 17 -25.49 -34.91 24.39
C VAL A 17 -25.19 -34.33 25.77
N LEU A 18 -25.87 -34.80 26.82
CA LEU A 18 -25.63 -34.36 28.19
C LEU A 18 -24.21 -34.70 28.68
N LEU A 19 -23.67 -35.86 28.28
CA LEU A 19 -22.29 -36.23 28.55
C LEU A 19 -21.31 -35.25 27.86
N LEU A 20 -21.55 -34.94 26.60
CA LEU A 20 -20.76 -33.99 25.81
C LEU A 20 -20.80 -32.59 26.43
N GLU A 21 -21.97 -32.11 26.81
CA GLU A 21 -22.13 -30.83 27.51
C GLU A 21 -21.39 -30.83 28.84
N TRP A 22 -21.47 -31.90 29.63
CA TRP A 22 -20.77 -31.99 30.91
C TRP A 22 -19.24 -31.96 30.76
N VAL A 23 -18.71 -32.68 29.76
CA VAL A 23 -17.27 -32.73 29.47
C VAL A 23 -16.76 -31.41 28.89
N THR A 24 -17.56 -30.74 28.05
CA THR A 24 -17.16 -29.48 27.39
C THR A 24 -17.47 -28.23 28.21
N ALA A 25 -18.41 -28.27 29.15
CA ALA A 25 -18.79 -27.15 30.03
C ALA A 25 -17.61 -26.49 30.78
N PRO A 26 -16.65 -27.21 31.37
CA PRO A 26 -15.49 -26.58 32.00
C PRO A 26 -14.48 -26.02 30.98
N LEU A 27 -14.46 -26.55 29.75
CA LEU A 27 -13.57 -26.10 28.67
C LEU A 27 -14.08 -24.80 28.01
N LEU A 28 -15.41 -24.68 27.87
CA LEU A 28 -16.10 -23.54 27.24
C LEU A 28 -16.32 -22.36 28.22
N ARG A 29 -16.30 -22.61 29.54
CA ARG A 29 -16.51 -21.59 30.59
C ARG A 29 -15.40 -20.56 30.74
N GLY A 30 -14.28 -20.68 30.03
CA GLY A 30 -13.06 -19.90 30.30
C GLY A 30 -12.67 -18.84 29.26
N LYS A 31 -13.22 -18.85 28.04
CA LYS A 31 -12.79 -17.92 26.98
C LYS A 31 -13.94 -17.63 26.01
N GLN A 32 -14.75 -16.62 26.32
CA GLN A 32 -15.26 -15.76 25.26
C GLN A 32 -14.09 -14.88 24.78
N ALA A 33 -13.07 -15.51 24.19
CA ALA A 33 -12.22 -14.77 23.26
C ALA A 33 -13.13 -14.43 22.08
N PRO A 34 -13.04 -13.23 21.48
CA PRO A 34 -13.72 -12.98 20.21
C PRO A 34 -13.29 -14.11 19.25
N THR A 35 -14.24 -14.96 18.87
CA THR A 35 -13.97 -16.16 18.06
C THR A 35 -13.63 -15.81 16.62
N THR A 36 -13.93 -14.57 16.22
CA THR A 36 -13.76 -14.07 14.87
C THR A 36 -12.30 -13.75 14.58
N ASN A 37 -11.59 -14.76 14.11
CA ASN A 37 -10.28 -14.60 13.47
C ASN A 37 -10.47 -13.97 12.08
N GLU A 38 -9.45 -13.31 11.54
CA GLU A 38 -9.39 -12.82 10.16
C GLU A 38 -9.84 -13.89 9.14
N ALA A 39 -9.46 -15.14 9.37
CA ALA A 39 -9.87 -16.27 8.54
C ALA A 39 -11.41 -16.48 8.52
N GLU A 40 -12.09 -16.24 9.64
CA GLU A 40 -13.55 -16.33 9.73
C GLU A 40 -14.21 -15.16 9.00
N ILE A 41 -13.70 -13.93 9.13
CA ILE A 41 -14.21 -12.75 8.40
C ILE A 41 -14.07 -12.97 6.89
N LYS A 42 -12.90 -13.46 6.44
CA LYS A 42 -12.66 -13.80 5.03
C LYS A 42 -13.60 -14.89 4.54
N LEU A 43 -13.90 -15.89 5.36
CA LEU A 43 -14.86 -16.94 5.03
C LEU A 43 -16.28 -16.38 4.89
N LEU A 44 -16.72 -15.56 5.84
CA LEU A 44 -18.04 -14.93 5.80
C LEU A 44 -18.22 -14.02 4.59
N ALA A 45 -17.20 -13.21 4.24
CA ALA A 45 -17.21 -12.39 3.03
C ALA A 45 -17.36 -13.25 1.76
N ARG A 46 -16.66 -14.40 1.72
CA ARG A 46 -16.77 -15.34 0.59
C ARG A 46 -18.14 -16.00 0.49
N ILE A 47 -18.75 -16.38 1.63
CA ILE A 47 -20.10 -16.93 1.66
C ILE A 47 -21.10 -15.88 1.16
N GLY A 48 -21.00 -14.64 1.66
CA GLY A 48 -21.84 -13.53 1.21
C GLY A 48 -21.75 -13.28 -0.29
N TYR A 49 -20.55 -13.37 -0.88
CA TYR A 49 -20.37 -13.31 -2.33
C TYR A 49 -21.06 -14.46 -3.07
N GLN A 50 -20.89 -15.71 -2.62
CA GLN A 50 -21.52 -16.89 -3.24
C GLN A 50 -23.04 -16.87 -3.18
N GLU A 51 -23.60 -16.27 -2.12
CA GLU A 51 -25.04 -16.08 -1.94
C GLU A 51 -25.58 -14.86 -2.70
N GLY A 52 -24.71 -14.07 -3.35
CA GLY A 52 -25.08 -12.85 -4.08
C GLY A 52 -25.47 -11.68 -3.18
N LEU A 53 -25.05 -11.71 -1.91
CA LEU A 53 -25.30 -10.67 -0.90
C LEU A 53 -24.18 -9.63 -0.84
N ILE A 54 -23.01 -9.94 -1.39
CA ILE A 54 -21.81 -9.07 -1.43
C ILE A 54 -21.27 -9.11 -2.87
N GLU A 55 -20.84 -7.96 -3.39
CA GLU A 55 -20.23 -7.88 -4.73
C GLU A 55 -18.78 -8.43 -4.73
N ASP A 56 -18.23 -8.77 -5.91
CA ASP A 56 -16.90 -9.38 -6.01
C ASP A 56 -15.79 -8.44 -5.54
N ASP A 57 -15.89 -7.17 -5.89
CA ASP A 57 -14.98 -6.10 -5.52
C ASP A 57 -15.02 -5.79 -4.01
N GLU A 58 -16.21 -5.78 -3.42
CA GLU A 58 -16.39 -5.65 -1.97
C GLU A 58 -15.75 -6.81 -1.21
N ALA A 59 -15.98 -8.05 -1.65
CA ALA A 59 -15.37 -9.25 -1.06
C ALA A 59 -13.84 -9.24 -1.22
N ALA A 60 -13.33 -8.79 -2.36
CA ALA A 60 -11.90 -8.63 -2.61
C ALA A 60 -11.27 -7.56 -1.72
N MET A 61 -11.93 -6.42 -1.52
CA MET A 61 -11.48 -5.34 -0.64
C MET A 61 -11.37 -5.82 0.81
N ILE A 62 -12.35 -6.60 1.29
CA ILE A 62 -12.30 -7.21 2.64
C ILE A 62 -11.09 -8.15 2.78
N GLN A 63 -10.68 -8.85 1.72
CA GLN A 63 -9.47 -9.67 1.80
C GLN A 63 -8.18 -8.84 1.81
N ARG A 64 -8.15 -7.76 1.02
CA ARG A 64 -6.99 -6.85 0.87
C ARG A 64 -6.72 -6.02 2.11
N ILE A 65 -7.75 -5.58 2.84
CA ILE A 65 -7.54 -4.74 4.03
C ILE A 65 -6.71 -5.44 5.11
N PHE A 66 -6.80 -6.77 5.22
CA PHE A 66 -5.94 -7.51 6.13
C PHE A 66 -4.49 -7.58 5.65
N ARG A 67 -4.24 -7.59 4.33
CA ARG A 67 -2.88 -7.55 3.76
C ARG A 67 -2.18 -6.23 4.03
N LEU A 68 -2.92 -5.13 4.17
CA LEU A 68 -2.35 -3.82 4.52
C LEU A 68 -1.54 -3.88 5.83
N ASN A 69 -1.84 -4.84 6.71
CA ASN A 69 -1.10 -5.05 7.95
C ASN A 69 0.24 -5.77 7.74
N ASP A 70 0.41 -6.49 6.65
CA ASP A 70 1.58 -7.31 6.32
C ASP A 70 2.54 -6.61 5.34
N VAL A 71 2.05 -5.59 4.65
CA VAL A 71 2.79 -4.83 3.64
C VAL A 71 3.44 -3.60 4.28
N THR A 72 4.66 -3.30 3.85
CA THR A 72 5.47 -2.17 4.35
C THR A 72 5.65 -1.06 3.31
N ALA A 73 6.12 0.11 3.74
CA ALA A 73 6.48 1.21 2.85
C ALA A 73 7.53 0.78 1.81
N GLY A 74 8.48 -0.09 2.20
CA GLY A 74 9.48 -0.66 1.29
C GLY A 74 8.90 -1.58 0.21
N ASP A 75 7.76 -2.22 0.46
CA ASP A 75 7.07 -3.06 -0.51
C ASP A 75 6.27 -2.24 -1.53
N LEU A 76 5.71 -1.11 -1.08
CA LEU A 76 4.87 -0.19 -1.86
C LEU A 76 5.64 0.94 -2.55
N MET A 77 6.88 1.22 -2.14
CA MET A 77 7.60 2.38 -2.68
C MET A 77 7.96 2.22 -4.16
N THR A 78 8.02 3.35 -4.86
CA THR A 78 8.83 3.49 -6.07
C THR A 78 10.31 3.54 -5.68
N PRO A 79 11.13 2.55 -6.06
CA PRO A 79 12.51 2.47 -5.59
C PRO A 79 13.40 3.59 -6.13
N ARG A 80 14.46 3.93 -5.40
CA ARG A 80 15.46 4.98 -5.76
C ARG A 80 15.94 4.95 -7.20
N VAL A 81 16.07 3.75 -7.79
CA VAL A 81 16.57 3.55 -9.17
C VAL A 81 15.58 3.94 -10.26
N ALA A 82 14.31 4.16 -9.89
CA ALA A 82 13.21 4.54 -10.76
C ALA A 82 12.63 5.92 -10.39
N LEU A 83 13.26 6.64 -9.45
CA LEU A 83 12.79 7.97 -9.04
C LEU A 83 13.02 9.01 -10.13
N THR A 84 11.97 9.78 -10.39
CA THR A 84 12.06 11.05 -11.11
C THR A 84 12.36 12.15 -10.10
N TYR A 85 13.47 12.87 -10.28
CA TYR A 85 13.88 13.96 -9.40
C TYR A 85 14.51 15.13 -10.17
N LEU A 86 14.46 16.31 -9.58
CA LEU A 86 15.09 17.53 -10.09
C LEU A 86 16.25 17.95 -9.18
N ARG A 87 17.29 18.57 -9.76
CA ARG A 87 18.38 19.16 -8.98
C ARG A 87 18.00 20.58 -8.56
N GLY A 88 17.96 20.84 -7.26
CA GLY A 88 17.57 22.12 -6.68
C GLY A 88 18.46 23.30 -7.10
N ALA A 89 19.72 23.03 -7.45
CA ALA A 89 20.67 24.05 -7.91
C ALA A 89 20.39 24.55 -9.33
N LYS A 90 19.67 23.78 -10.16
CA LYS A 90 19.31 24.20 -11.52
C LYS A 90 18.31 25.35 -11.47
N THR A 91 18.38 26.22 -12.48
CA THR A 91 17.33 27.20 -12.70
C THR A 91 16.10 26.53 -13.30
N LEU A 92 14.95 27.15 -13.14
CA LEU A 92 13.69 26.66 -13.69
C LEU A 92 13.74 26.60 -15.23
N GLY A 93 14.45 27.53 -15.87
CA GLY A 93 14.71 27.53 -17.31
C GLY A 93 15.52 26.31 -17.77
N GLU A 94 16.58 25.94 -17.03
CA GLU A 94 17.41 24.77 -17.33
C GLU A 94 16.64 23.45 -17.21
N ALA A 95 15.70 23.35 -16.25
CA ALA A 95 14.89 22.16 -16.03
C ALA A 95 13.55 22.18 -16.77
N LYS A 96 13.32 23.15 -17.64
CA LYS A 96 12.03 23.38 -18.33
C LYS A 96 11.52 22.13 -19.06
N GLU A 97 12.38 21.47 -19.83
CA GLU A 97 12.02 20.26 -20.56
C GLU A 97 11.70 19.10 -19.61
N GLU A 98 12.46 18.94 -18.52
CA GLU A 98 12.22 17.92 -17.50
C GLU A 98 10.86 18.13 -16.82
N VAL A 99 10.52 19.38 -16.48
CA VAL A 99 9.24 19.74 -15.84
C VAL A 99 8.06 19.51 -16.80
N ILE A 100 8.18 19.94 -18.05
CA ILE A 100 7.12 19.80 -19.06
C ILE A 100 6.90 18.31 -19.38
N GLY A 101 7.97 17.55 -19.59
CA GLY A 101 7.93 16.13 -19.93
C GLY A 101 7.58 15.20 -18.77
N SER A 102 7.69 15.66 -17.52
CA SER A 102 7.33 14.87 -16.34
C SER A 102 5.84 14.52 -16.35
N GLN A 103 5.54 13.25 -16.06
CA GLN A 103 4.18 12.74 -15.89
C GLN A 103 3.69 12.85 -14.43
N HIS A 104 4.57 13.25 -13.51
CA HIS A 104 4.26 13.26 -12.08
C HIS A 104 3.82 14.64 -11.60
N SER A 105 2.75 14.67 -10.80
CA SER A 105 2.26 15.88 -10.15
C SER A 105 3.21 16.43 -9.08
N ARG A 106 3.96 15.53 -8.43
CA ARG A 106 4.92 15.82 -7.36
C ARG A 106 6.28 15.28 -7.77
N ILE A 107 7.31 16.12 -7.71
CA ILE A 107 8.66 15.75 -8.13
C ILE A 107 9.62 16.01 -6.97
N VAL A 108 10.42 15.00 -6.63
CA VAL A 108 11.43 15.12 -5.58
C VAL A 108 12.51 16.10 -6.04
N VAL A 109 12.91 17.00 -5.15
CA VAL A 109 14.02 17.92 -5.40
C VAL A 109 15.18 17.55 -4.50
N VAL A 110 16.35 17.35 -5.10
CA VAL A 110 17.57 16.93 -4.41
C VAL A 110 18.63 18.03 -4.50
N ALA A 111 19.53 18.07 -3.53
CA ALA A 111 20.71 18.94 -3.59
C ALA A 111 21.78 18.32 -4.52
N GLU A 112 22.84 17.75 -3.95
CA GLU A 112 23.95 17.18 -4.72
C GLU A 112 23.76 15.69 -5.05
N SER A 113 23.17 14.94 -4.12
CA SER A 113 22.94 13.50 -4.21
C SER A 113 21.45 13.17 -4.00
N ILE A 114 21.02 12.00 -4.48
CA ILE A 114 19.67 11.48 -4.27
C ILE A 114 19.34 11.31 -2.78
N ASP A 115 20.35 11.08 -1.95
CA ASP A 115 20.21 10.95 -0.49
C ASP A 115 20.01 12.31 0.21
N GLN A 116 20.23 13.42 -0.50
CA GLN A 116 20.06 14.78 0.03
C GLN A 116 18.79 15.41 -0.54
N VAL A 117 17.64 14.98 -0.04
CA VAL A 117 16.35 15.52 -0.46
C VAL A 117 16.12 16.89 0.18
N ALA A 118 15.98 17.91 -0.66
CA ALA A 118 15.60 19.27 -0.25
C ALA A 118 14.09 19.39 0.01
N GLY A 119 13.28 18.59 -0.70
CA GLY A 119 11.84 18.50 -0.52
C GLY A 119 11.12 18.07 -1.79
N VAL A 120 9.88 18.53 -1.98
CA VAL A 120 9.04 18.21 -3.14
C VAL A 120 8.58 19.49 -3.83
N ALA A 121 8.65 19.51 -5.16
CA ALA A 121 8.06 20.56 -5.98
C ALA A 121 6.78 20.07 -6.66
N LEU A 122 5.76 20.92 -6.70
CA LEU A 122 4.54 20.66 -7.44
C LEU A 122 4.74 21.04 -8.90
N ARG A 123 4.54 20.10 -9.82
CA ARG A 123 4.69 20.34 -11.27
C ARG A 123 3.84 21.52 -11.73
N ALA A 124 2.61 21.63 -11.24
CA ALA A 124 1.70 22.73 -11.56
C ALA A 124 2.26 24.11 -11.16
N GLU A 125 2.96 24.19 -10.02
CA GLU A 125 3.58 25.43 -9.54
C GLU A 125 4.82 25.78 -10.36
N LEU A 126 5.64 24.78 -10.71
CA LEU A 126 6.78 24.97 -11.60
C LEU A 126 6.35 25.44 -12.99
N LEU A 127 5.30 24.84 -13.56
CA LEU A 127 4.71 25.27 -14.84
C LEU A 127 4.14 26.69 -14.76
N THR A 128 3.46 27.02 -13.67
CA THR A 128 2.97 28.39 -13.43
C THR A 128 4.11 29.40 -13.36
N ALA A 129 5.21 29.05 -12.67
CA ALA A 129 6.38 29.91 -12.55
C ALA A 129 7.10 30.11 -13.90
N LEU A 130 7.14 29.08 -14.75
CA LEU A 130 7.64 29.19 -16.14
C LEU A 130 6.80 30.18 -16.95
N ILE A 131 5.47 30.09 -16.88
CA ILE A 131 4.55 31.00 -17.59
C ILE A 131 4.72 32.45 -17.08
N GLN A 132 5.01 32.64 -15.80
CA GLN A 132 5.29 33.94 -15.19
C GLN A 132 6.68 34.50 -15.52
N GLY A 133 7.49 33.82 -16.32
CA GLY A 133 8.83 34.27 -16.71
C GLY A 133 9.88 34.15 -15.60
N LYS A 134 9.66 33.29 -14.60
CA LYS A 134 10.61 33.07 -13.48
C LYS A 134 11.69 32.04 -13.83
N GLU A 135 12.19 32.07 -15.06
CA GLU A 135 13.13 31.05 -15.57
C GLU A 135 14.46 31.06 -14.80
N GLU A 136 14.87 32.23 -14.27
CA GLU A 136 16.10 32.40 -13.48
C GLU A 136 15.98 31.96 -12.02
N SER A 137 14.77 31.68 -11.53
CA SER A 137 14.57 31.19 -10.16
C SER A 137 15.14 29.79 -10.00
N LYS A 138 15.79 29.51 -8.87
CA LYS A 138 16.26 28.16 -8.58
C LYS A 138 15.09 27.27 -8.21
N ILE A 139 15.17 26.00 -8.60
CA ILE A 139 14.12 25.03 -8.24
C ILE A 139 14.01 24.90 -6.72
N ALA A 140 15.14 24.98 -5.99
CA ALA A 140 15.18 24.94 -4.53
C ALA A 140 14.29 25.99 -3.85
N ASP A 141 14.04 27.14 -4.50
CA ASP A 141 13.21 28.22 -3.96
C ASP A 141 11.69 27.94 -4.09
N LEU A 142 11.33 26.92 -4.88
CA LEU A 142 9.95 26.51 -5.18
C LEU A 142 9.60 25.15 -4.54
N VAL A 143 10.37 24.75 -3.53
CA VAL A 143 10.24 23.46 -2.85
C VAL A 143 9.39 23.58 -1.59
N ARG A 144 8.55 22.58 -1.38
CA ARG A 144 7.80 22.36 -0.14
C ARG A 144 8.52 21.30 0.72
N PRO A 145 8.48 21.41 2.06
CA PRO A 145 9.04 20.39 2.92
C PRO A 145 8.37 19.03 2.65
N VAL A 146 9.13 17.95 2.82
CA VAL A 146 8.64 16.58 2.64
C VAL A 146 8.86 15.79 3.92
N GLN A 147 7.95 14.87 4.21
CA GLN A 147 8.09 13.94 5.32
C GLN A 147 8.85 12.68 4.91
N PHE A 148 9.57 12.12 5.88
CA PHE A 148 10.33 10.90 5.73
C PHE A 148 9.72 9.78 6.57
N VAL A 149 9.70 8.58 6.02
CA VAL A 149 9.20 7.37 6.68
C VAL A 149 10.21 6.23 6.51
N PRO A 150 10.40 5.36 7.52
CA PRO A 150 11.25 4.19 7.35
C PRO A 150 10.59 3.18 6.40
N ASP A 151 11.41 2.45 5.64
CA ASP A 151 10.95 1.37 4.75
C ASP A 151 10.15 0.27 5.46
N SER A 152 10.47 0.00 6.72
CA SER A 152 9.78 -0.97 7.58
C SER A 152 8.42 -0.51 8.11
N GLN A 153 7.99 0.74 7.84
CA GLN A 153 6.70 1.23 8.31
C GLN A 153 5.55 0.49 7.63
N ARG A 154 4.65 -0.12 8.42
CA ARG A 154 3.48 -0.85 7.91
C ARG A 154 2.50 0.07 7.17
N ALA A 155 1.86 -0.44 6.14
CA ALA A 155 1.00 0.33 5.24
C ALA A 155 -0.27 0.88 5.94
N ASP A 156 -0.82 0.18 6.93
CA ASP A 156 -1.93 0.66 7.79
C ASP A 156 -1.55 1.92 8.58
N VAL A 157 -0.33 1.92 9.13
CA VAL A 157 0.23 3.09 9.82
C VAL A 157 0.56 4.20 8.83
N LEU A 158 1.13 3.86 7.67
CA LEU A 158 1.46 4.81 6.61
C LEU A 158 0.22 5.55 6.09
N LEU A 159 -0.90 4.84 5.87
CA LEU A 159 -2.18 5.44 5.48
C LEU A 159 -2.64 6.49 6.50
N LYS A 160 -2.51 6.17 7.79
CA LYS A 160 -2.81 7.11 8.87
C LYS A 160 -1.86 8.31 8.84
N THR A 161 -0.56 8.10 8.64
CA THR A 161 0.43 9.17 8.53
C THR A 161 0.09 10.13 7.38
N PHE A 162 -0.27 9.61 6.20
CA PHE A 162 -0.71 10.46 5.07
C PHE A 162 -1.94 11.30 5.43
N ARG A 163 -2.95 10.69 6.05
CA ARG A 163 -4.19 11.39 6.45
C ARG A 163 -3.95 12.49 7.47
N GLU A 164 -3.06 12.26 8.43
CA GLU A 164 -2.70 13.24 9.47
C GLU A 164 -1.84 14.37 8.91
N ALA A 165 -0.84 14.03 8.09
CA ALA A 165 0.07 14.99 7.47
C ALA A 165 -0.61 15.83 6.38
N ARG A 166 -1.69 15.33 5.77
CA ARG A 166 -2.32 15.89 4.56
C ARG A 166 -1.36 16.03 3.39
N GLU A 167 -0.41 15.10 3.32
CA GLU A 167 0.54 14.97 2.22
C GLU A 167 0.14 13.78 1.35
N HIS A 168 0.64 13.74 0.12
CA HIS A 168 0.39 12.64 -0.83
C HIS A 168 1.66 11.95 -1.30
N LEU A 169 2.83 12.44 -0.89
CA LEU A 169 4.12 11.82 -1.20
C LEU A 169 5.02 11.92 0.02
N MET A 170 5.64 10.81 0.38
CA MET A 170 6.64 10.73 1.44
C MET A 170 7.91 10.06 0.90
N VAL A 171 9.06 10.48 1.43
CA VAL A 171 10.34 9.89 1.08
C VAL A 171 10.60 8.70 2.00
N VAL A 172 10.93 7.56 1.41
CA VAL A 172 11.23 6.35 2.17
C VAL A 172 12.73 6.26 2.40
N VAL A 173 13.13 6.01 3.65
CA VAL A 173 14.53 5.89 4.06
C VAL A 173 14.87 4.50 4.61
N ASP A 174 16.11 4.07 4.42
CA ASP A 174 16.66 2.86 5.04
C ASP A 174 17.13 3.12 6.48
N GLU A 175 17.61 2.07 7.15
CA GLU A 175 18.09 2.15 8.54
C GLU A 175 19.35 3.00 8.72
N TYR A 176 20.04 3.33 7.62
CA TYR A 176 21.23 4.15 7.59
C TYR A 176 20.93 5.61 7.22
N GLY A 177 19.66 5.95 6.98
CA GLY A 177 19.19 7.27 6.58
C GLY A 177 19.38 7.59 5.10
N GLY A 178 19.74 6.59 4.28
CA GLY A 178 19.79 6.69 2.83
C GLY A 178 18.38 6.68 2.23
N VAL A 179 18.22 7.29 1.05
CA VAL A 179 16.92 7.29 0.36
C VAL A 179 16.70 5.96 -0.34
N SER A 180 15.69 5.23 0.12
CA SER A 180 15.25 3.95 -0.46
C SER A 180 14.31 4.15 -1.64
N GLY A 181 13.48 5.20 -1.59
CA GLY A 181 12.45 5.45 -2.59
C GLY A 181 11.49 6.57 -2.19
N VAL A 182 10.33 6.60 -2.86
CA VAL A 182 9.17 7.40 -2.44
C VAL A 182 7.93 6.53 -2.43
N VAL A 183 6.98 6.86 -1.58
CA VAL A 183 5.67 6.24 -1.53
C VAL A 183 4.60 7.31 -1.59
N THR A 184 3.51 7.01 -2.27
CA THR A 184 2.38 7.93 -2.43
C THR A 184 1.16 7.43 -1.68
N LEU A 185 0.19 8.33 -1.41
CA LEU A 185 -1.08 7.93 -0.81
C LEU A 185 -1.83 6.97 -1.75
N GLU A 186 -1.71 7.21 -3.04
CA GLU A 186 -2.30 6.44 -4.11
C GLU A 186 -1.80 4.98 -4.06
N ASP A 187 -0.50 4.74 -3.89
CA ASP A 187 0.07 3.37 -3.73
C ASP A 187 -0.55 2.61 -2.55
N VAL A 188 -0.82 3.31 -1.44
CA VAL A 188 -1.39 2.70 -0.23
C VAL A 188 -2.88 2.39 -0.40
N VAL A 189 -3.61 3.27 -1.09
CA VAL A 189 -5.03 3.06 -1.40
C VAL A 189 -5.20 1.95 -2.45
N GLU A 190 -4.30 1.87 -3.43
CA GLU A 190 -4.31 0.83 -4.45
C GLU A 190 -4.16 -0.57 -3.85
N GLU A 191 -3.37 -0.74 -2.79
CA GLU A 191 -3.29 -2.03 -2.09
C GLU A 191 -4.66 -2.46 -1.53
N LEU A 192 -5.49 -1.49 -1.09
CA LEU A 192 -6.85 -1.74 -0.58
C LEU A 192 -7.86 -2.00 -1.70
N THR A 193 -7.87 -1.18 -2.74
CA THR A 193 -8.90 -1.18 -3.79
C THR A 193 -8.57 -2.12 -4.95
N GLY A 194 -7.29 -2.48 -5.12
CA GLY A 194 -6.77 -2.98 -6.38
C GLY A 194 -6.47 -1.87 -7.39
N GLU A 195 -5.94 -2.26 -8.55
CA GLU A 195 -5.60 -1.33 -9.64
C GLU A 195 -6.84 -0.50 -9.98
N ILE A 196 -6.83 0.78 -9.61
CA ILE A 196 -7.80 1.74 -10.11
C ILE A 196 -7.30 2.12 -11.49
N VAL A 197 -7.66 1.32 -12.49
CA VAL A 197 -7.36 1.63 -13.89
C VAL A 197 -8.24 2.83 -14.27
N ASP A 198 -7.70 4.04 -14.15
CA ASP A 198 -8.35 5.23 -14.69
C ASP A 198 -8.40 5.13 -16.22
N GLU A 199 -9.47 5.63 -16.85
CA GLU A 199 -9.62 5.61 -18.31
C GLU A 199 -8.50 6.39 -19.02
N THR A 200 -7.79 7.24 -18.27
CA THR A 200 -6.66 8.07 -18.73
C THR A 200 -5.28 7.41 -18.50
N ASP A 201 -5.18 6.32 -17.76
CA ASP A 201 -3.89 5.80 -17.29
C ASP A 201 -3.11 5.08 -18.39
N ARG A 202 -2.08 5.77 -18.88
CA ARG A 202 -0.99 5.22 -19.71
C ARG A 202 0.32 5.11 -18.93
N ASN A 203 0.24 5.05 -17.60
CA ASN A 203 1.43 4.99 -16.77
C ASN A 203 2.00 3.57 -16.77
N VAL A 204 3.29 3.46 -17.06
CA VAL A 204 4.01 2.20 -16.91
C VAL A 204 4.26 1.99 -15.43
N ASP A 205 3.84 0.85 -14.87
CA ASP A 205 4.12 0.49 -13.47
C ASP A 205 5.65 0.53 -13.22
N LEU A 206 6.09 1.62 -12.58
CA LEU A 206 7.49 1.87 -12.28
C LEU A 206 8.04 0.86 -11.28
N GLN A 207 7.19 0.33 -10.40
CA GLN A 207 7.55 -0.72 -9.46
C GLN A 207 7.81 -2.03 -10.22
N ALA A 208 6.94 -2.42 -11.14
CA ALA A 208 7.15 -3.58 -12.00
C ALA A 208 8.42 -3.42 -12.87
N LEU A 209 8.64 -2.26 -13.48
CA LEU A 209 9.87 -2.00 -14.25
C LEU A 209 11.12 -2.11 -13.38
N ALA A 210 11.10 -1.56 -12.17
CA ALA A 210 12.21 -1.66 -11.23
C ALA A 210 12.46 -3.12 -10.81
N ARG A 211 11.40 -3.89 -10.54
CA ARG A 211 11.48 -5.33 -10.24
C ARG A 211 12.08 -6.12 -11.41
N LEU A 212 11.70 -5.83 -12.65
CA LEU A 212 12.28 -6.45 -13.84
C LEU A 212 13.76 -6.11 -14.02
N ARG A 213 14.12 -4.84 -13.83
CA ARG A 213 15.51 -4.37 -13.89
C ARG A 213 16.37 -5.05 -12.81
N ARG A 214 15.84 -5.18 -11.59
CA ARG A 214 16.46 -5.94 -10.49
C ARG A 214 16.68 -7.40 -10.87
N LYS A 215 15.65 -8.09 -11.38
CA LYS A 215 15.77 -9.50 -11.81
C LYS A 215 16.84 -9.69 -12.89
N ARG A 216 16.92 -8.78 -13.86
CA ARG A 216 17.96 -8.78 -14.91
C ARG A 216 19.35 -8.61 -14.31
N LEU A 217 19.56 -7.59 -13.47
CA LEU A 217 20.86 -7.30 -12.85
C LEU A 217 21.36 -8.46 -11.97
N LEU A 218 20.47 -9.10 -11.23
CA LEU A 218 20.82 -10.26 -10.39
C LEU A 218 21.21 -11.47 -11.26
N ARG A 219 20.49 -11.72 -12.35
CA ARG A 219 20.83 -12.77 -13.32
C ARG A 219 22.19 -12.51 -13.97
N ASP A 220 22.45 -11.27 -14.39
CA ASP A 220 23.73 -10.87 -14.99
C ASP A 220 24.91 -11.04 -14.01
N ARG A 221 24.63 -10.97 -12.69
CA ARG A 221 25.60 -11.21 -11.61
C ARG A 221 25.66 -12.68 -11.15
N GLY A 222 24.96 -13.59 -11.81
CA GLY A 222 24.99 -15.02 -11.51
C GLY A 222 24.13 -15.47 -10.33
N PHE A 223 23.20 -14.62 -9.84
CA PHE A 223 22.23 -15.01 -8.83
C PHE A 223 21.01 -15.65 -9.49
N ASP A 224 20.73 -16.90 -9.17
CA ASP A 224 19.55 -17.60 -9.67
C ASP A 224 18.33 -17.29 -8.79
N ILE A 225 17.37 -16.55 -9.36
CA ILE A 225 16.14 -16.15 -8.66
C ILE A 225 15.04 -17.15 -9.04
N GLN A 226 15.23 -18.40 -8.63
CA GLN A 226 14.17 -19.40 -8.59
C GLN A 226 13.91 -19.78 -7.15
N ARG A 227 13.17 -18.93 -6.43
CA ARG A 227 12.42 -19.29 -5.21
C ARG A 227 11.40 -18.21 -4.91
#